data_AF-W1VDF8-F1
#
_entry.id   AF-W1VDF8-F1
#
_cell.length_a   1.000
_cell.length_b   1.000
_cell.length_c   1.000
_cell.angle_alpha   90.00
_cell.angle_beta   90.00
_cell.angle_gamma   90.00
#
_symmetry.space_group_name_H-M   'P 1'
#
loop_
_entity.id
_entity.type
_entity.pdbx_description
1 polymer ?
#
loop_
_entity_poly.entity_id
_entity_poly.type
_entity_poly.pdbx_seq_one_letter_code
_entity_poly.pdbx_strand_id
1 'polypeptide(L)'
;MVELVALRKTNEVAAYVRASMDRKGDRWTVDTQLRKIRALAEAKDWNVVEVYEDNAVSATKKRRAGTRWAEMLDDARAGRFSMVVAVDMDRLLRSTKDLNTLIDLGLRVVTVDGEIDLSTADGEFRATMLAALARFEARRKAER
;
A
#
# COMPACT_ATOMS: atom_id res chain seq x y z
N MET A 1 -27.40 24.49 -3.72
CA MET A 1 -25.91 24.50 -3.71
C MET A 1 -25.47 23.13 -3.22
N VAL A 2 -25.28 22.19 -4.13
CA VAL A 2 -24.58 20.94 -3.83
C VAL A 2 -23.15 21.20 -4.22
N GLU A 3 -22.32 21.43 -3.21
CA GLU A 3 -20.91 21.76 -3.35
C GLU A 3 -20.21 20.63 -4.11
N LEU A 4 -19.46 20.98 -5.16
CA LEU A 4 -18.57 20.08 -5.88
C LEU A 4 -17.58 19.48 -4.87
N VAL A 5 -17.92 18.32 -4.30
CA VAL A 5 -16.89 17.38 -3.85
C VAL A 5 -16.17 17.01 -5.14
N ALA A 6 -14.97 17.58 -5.32
CA ALA A 6 -14.13 17.33 -6.48
C ALA A 6 -14.21 15.85 -6.85
N LEU A 7 -14.54 15.55 -8.11
CA LEU A 7 -14.66 14.20 -8.63
C LEU A 7 -13.30 13.51 -8.37
N ARG A 8 -13.18 12.82 -7.24
CA ARG A 8 -11.95 12.13 -6.85
C ARG A 8 -11.73 11.13 -7.98
N LYS A 9 -10.67 11.29 -8.78
CA LYS A 9 -10.47 10.49 -9.99
C LYS A 9 -10.37 9.02 -9.60
N THR A 10 -11.47 8.29 -9.77
CA THR A 10 -11.65 6.94 -9.23
C THR A 10 -10.83 5.89 -9.96
N ASN A 11 -10.33 6.23 -11.15
CA ASN A 11 -9.50 5.39 -11.99
C ASN A 11 -8.00 5.69 -11.89
N GLU A 12 -7.57 6.79 -11.24
CA GLU A 12 -6.15 7.09 -11.05
C GLU A 12 -5.63 6.39 -9.80
N VAL A 13 -4.61 5.54 -10.00
CA VAL A 13 -4.05 4.69 -8.95
C VAL A 13 -2.54 4.87 -8.87
N ALA A 14 -2.01 4.84 -7.66
CA ALA A 14 -0.58 4.73 -7.41
C ALA A 14 -0.19 3.25 -7.26
N ALA A 15 0.96 2.86 -7.78
CA ALA A 15 1.56 1.56 -7.50
C ALA A 15 2.63 1.72 -6.41
N TYR A 16 2.57 0.90 -5.36
CA TYR A 16 3.66 0.81 -4.38
C TYR A 16 4.36 -0.54 -4.50
N VAL A 17 5.68 -0.51 -4.72
CA VAL A 17 6.51 -1.70 -4.87
C VAL A 17 7.71 -1.66 -3.97
N ARG A 18 8.06 -2.83 -3.43
CA ARG A 18 9.14 -2.95 -2.46
C ARG A 18 9.85 -4.29 -2.61
N ALA A 19 11.11 -4.27 -3.02
CA ALA A 19 11.96 -5.45 -3.05
C ALA A 19 12.81 -5.57 -1.77
N SER A 20 13.01 -6.81 -1.32
CA SER A 20 13.94 -7.12 -0.24
C SER A 20 15.25 -7.63 -0.85
N MET A 21 16.37 -6.93 -0.66
CA MET A 21 17.67 -7.40 -1.15
C MET A 21 18.20 -8.62 -0.37
N ASP A 22 17.64 -8.86 0.81
CA ASP A 22 18.19 -9.76 1.83
C ASP A 22 17.83 -11.25 1.61
N ARG A 23 17.03 -11.57 0.59
CA ARG A 23 16.59 -12.95 0.30
C ARG A 23 16.99 -13.38 -1.11
N LYS A 24 18.07 -14.14 -1.23
CA LYS A 24 18.37 -14.91 -2.44
C LYS A 24 17.15 -15.79 -2.77
N GLY A 25 16.60 -15.64 -3.98
CA GLY A 25 15.44 -16.42 -4.45
C GLY A 25 14.06 -15.78 -4.19
N ASP A 26 13.99 -14.51 -3.75
CA ASP A 26 12.70 -13.81 -3.68
C ASP A 26 12.10 -13.65 -5.09
N ARG A 27 10.91 -14.21 -5.31
CA ARG A 27 10.19 -14.12 -6.59
C ARG A 27 9.60 -12.74 -6.85
N TRP A 28 9.63 -11.86 -5.85
CA TRP A 28 9.02 -10.53 -5.91
C TRP A 28 10.04 -9.43 -6.20
N THR A 29 10.66 -9.49 -7.38
CA THR A 29 11.39 -8.35 -7.93
C THR A 29 10.44 -7.17 -8.17
N VAL A 30 10.97 -5.95 -8.20
CA VAL A 30 10.20 -4.75 -8.58
C VAL A 30 9.45 -4.98 -9.89
N ASP A 31 10.15 -5.51 -10.90
CA ASP A 31 9.57 -5.82 -12.22
C ASP A 31 8.40 -6.80 -12.12
N THR A 32 8.54 -7.90 -11.37
CA THR A 32 7.48 -8.89 -11.21
C THR A 32 6.26 -8.30 -10.50
N GLN A 33 6.48 -7.46 -9.48
CA GLN A 33 5.40 -6.76 -8.77
C GLN A 33 4.67 -5.79 -9.71
N LEU A 34 5.41 -4.94 -10.44
CA LEU A 34 4.83 -3.97 -11.37
C LEU A 34 4.06 -4.62 -12.50
N ARG A 35 4.57 -5.73 -13.06
CA ARG A 35 3.84 -6.48 -14.08
C ARG A 35 2.48 -6.95 -13.59
N LYS A 36 2.42 -7.49 -12.36
CA LYS A 36 1.14 -7.93 -11.76
C LYS A 36 0.19 -6.76 -11.49
N ILE A 37 0.71 -5.66 -10.94
CA ILE A 37 -0.09 -4.45 -10.66
C ILE A 37 -0.66 -3.86 -11.95
N ARG A 38 0.15 -3.77 -13.01
CA ARG A 38 -0.29 -3.26 -14.32
C ARG A 38 -1.33 -4.17 -14.97
N ALA A 39 -1.17 -5.49 -14.88
CA ALA A 39 -2.18 -6.42 -15.38
C ALA A 39 -3.53 -6.29 -14.64
N LEU A 40 -3.50 -6.10 -13.32
CA LEU A 40 -4.72 -5.81 -12.55
C LEU A 40 -5.32 -4.46 -12.97
N ALA A 41 -4.50 -3.41 -13.11
CA ALA A 41 -4.95 -2.08 -13.49
C ALA A 41 -5.62 -2.11 -14.88
N GLU A 42 -5.01 -2.78 -15.86
CA GLU A 42 -5.59 -3.00 -17.18
C GLU A 42 -6.94 -3.72 -17.10
N ALA A 43 -7.03 -4.82 -16.34
CA ALA A 43 -8.27 -5.57 -16.18
C ALA A 43 -9.39 -4.78 -15.46
N LYS A 44 -9.04 -3.70 -14.74
CA LYS A 44 -9.97 -2.85 -13.99
C LYS A 44 -10.20 -1.47 -14.63
N ASP A 45 -9.63 -1.23 -15.81
CA ASP A 45 -9.64 0.08 -16.48
C ASP A 45 -9.09 1.21 -15.58
N TRP A 46 -8.03 0.90 -14.83
CA TRP A 46 -7.31 1.85 -13.99
C TRP A 46 -6.07 2.38 -14.69
N ASN A 47 -5.79 3.66 -14.45
CA ASN A 47 -4.59 4.35 -14.91
C ASN A 47 -3.57 4.45 -13.77
N VAL A 48 -2.43 3.76 -13.91
CA VAL A 48 -1.32 3.88 -12.95
C VAL A 48 -0.59 5.20 -13.20
N VAL A 49 -0.81 6.19 -12.34
CA VAL A 49 -0.28 7.56 -12.53
C VAL A 49 1.11 7.76 -11.94
N GLU A 50 1.52 6.93 -10.98
CA GLU A 50 2.83 7.00 -10.34
C GLU A 50 3.23 5.64 -9.76
N VAL A 51 4.54 5.40 -9.70
CA VAL A 51 5.17 4.23 -9.09
C VAL A 51 6.08 4.68 -7.95
N TYR A 52 5.78 4.21 -6.74
CA TYR A 52 6.58 4.45 -5.55
C TYR A 52 7.39 3.19 -5.21
N GLU A 53 8.69 3.24 -5.51
CA GLU A 53 9.61 2.12 -5.33
C GLU A 53 10.52 2.35 -4.11
N ASP A 54 10.32 1.56 -3.05
CA ASP A 54 11.27 1.53 -1.92
C ASP A 54 12.17 0.29 -2.03
N ASN A 55 13.40 0.44 -2.50
CA ASN A 55 14.39 -0.64 -2.47
C ASN A 55 15.06 -0.74 -1.10
N ALA A 56 15.08 -1.96 -0.54
CA ALA A 56 15.64 -2.23 0.76
C ALA A 56 17.17 -2.02 0.78
N VAL A 57 17.63 -0.82 1.14
CA VAL A 57 18.99 -0.67 1.70
C VAL A 57 19.02 -1.12 3.18
N SER A 58 17.87 -1.24 3.84
CA SER A 58 17.63 -2.21 4.91
C SER A 58 16.15 -2.19 5.29
N ALA A 59 15.57 -3.34 5.61
CA ALA A 59 14.23 -3.41 6.22
C ALA A 59 14.14 -2.61 7.55
N THR A 60 15.29 -2.26 8.14
CA THR A 60 15.46 -1.48 9.38
C THR A 60 15.38 0.04 9.21
N LYS A 61 15.51 0.61 8.00
CA LYS A 61 15.37 2.06 7.81
C LYS A 61 13.90 2.47 8.05
N LYS A 62 13.68 3.33 9.05
CA LYS A 62 12.37 3.90 9.37
C LYS A 62 11.81 4.65 8.15
N ARG A 63 10.52 4.44 7.85
CA ARG A 63 9.76 5.29 6.93
C ARG A 63 9.78 6.72 7.46
N ARG A 64 10.32 7.65 6.67
CA ARG A 64 10.54 9.06 7.03
C ARG A 64 10.56 9.92 5.77
N ALA A 65 10.69 11.24 5.95
CA ALA A 65 10.89 12.17 4.84
C ALA A 65 12.04 11.71 3.92
N GLY A 66 11.82 11.79 2.60
CA GLY A 66 12.74 11.30 1.57
C GLY A 66 12.67 9.80 1.27
N THR A 67 11.63 9.09 1.76
CA THR A 67 11.30 7.73 1.28
C THR A 67 10.17 7.80 0.27
N ARG A 68 10.11 6.85 -0.68
CA ARG A 68 9.01 6.83 -1.67
C ARG A 68 7.67 6.56 -1.01
N TRP A 69 7.65 5.87 0.14
CA TRP A 69 6.48 5.81 1.00
C TRP A 69 6.00 7.20 1.47
N ALA A 70 6.89 8.06 1.95
CA ALA A 70 6.50 9.39 2.43
C ALA A 70 5.95 10.26 1.30
N GLU A 71 6.63 10.24 0.14
CA GLU A 71 6.19 10.96 -1.06
C GLU A 71 4.81 10.49 -1.53
N MET A 72 4.55 9.17 -1.50
CA MET A 72 3.22 8.61 -1.78
C MET A 72 2.13 9.20 -0.87
N LEU A 73 2.41 9.31 0.44
CA LEU A 73 1.42 9.88 1.38
C LEU A 73 1.19 11.37 1.12
N ASP A 74 2.22 12.12 0.74
CA ASP A 74 2.09 13.55 0.44
C ASP A 74 1.31 13.78 -0.85
N ASP A 75 1.58 13.00 -1.90
CA ASP A 75 0.84 13.05 -3.16
C ASP A 75 -0.63 12.61 -2.99
N ALA A 76 -0.89 11.63 -2.11
CA ALA A 76 -2.23 11.23 -1.72
C ALA A 76 -2.98 12.38 -1.01
N ARG A 77 -2.33 13.08 -0.08
CA ARG A 77 -2.92 14.26 0.60
C ARG A 77 -3.19 15.41 -0.38
N ALA A 78 -2.34 15.56 -1.38
CA ALA A 78 -2.53 16.51 -2.47
C ALA A 78 -3.63 16.10 -3.46
N GLY A 79 -4.23 14.91 -3.30
CA GLY A 79 -5.34 14.42 -4.13
C GLY A 79 -4.91 13.95 -5.52
N ARG A 80 -3.62 13.63 -5.74
CA ARG A 80 -3.12 13.16 -7.04
C ARG A 80 -3.65 11.77 -7.44
N PHE A 81 -4.06 10.99 -6.45
CA PHE A 81 -4.76 9.71 -6.61
C PHE A 81 -5.54 9.44 -5.33
N SER A 82 -6.50 8.53 -5.40
CA SER A 82 -7.26 8.06 -4.22
C SER A 82 -7.08 6.58 -3.92
N MET A 83 -6.32 5.87 -4.77
CA MET A 83 -6.10 4.44 -4.65
C MET A 83 -4.61 4.09 -4.70
N VAL A 84 -4.19 3.16 -3.85
CA VAL A 84 -2.86 2.54 -3.88
C VAL A 84 -3.02 1.06 -4.16
N VAL A 85 -2.27 0.56 -5.14
CA VAL A 85 -2.18 -0.86 -5.47
C VAL A 85 -0.80 -1.39 -5.07
N ALA A 86 -0.79 -2.53 -4.37
CA ALA A 86 0.41 -3.27 -4.05
C ALA A 86 0.22 -4.74 -4.39
N VAL A 87 1.30 -5.53 -4.42
CA VAL A 87 1.17 -6.97 -4.68
C VAL A 87 0.51 -7.70 -3.50
N ASP A 88 0.90 -7.34 -2.28
CA ASP A 88 0.37 -7.87 -1.03
C ASP A 88 0.58 -6.84 0.09
N MET A 89 -0.04 -7.09 1.25
CA MET A 89 0.07 -6.20 2.41
C MET A 89 1.47 -6.20 3.03
N ASP A 90 2.20 -7.31 2.94
CA ASP A 90 3.57 -7.40 3.44
C ASP A 90 4.50 -6.47 2.67
N ARG A 91 4.32 -6.30 1.36
CA ARG A 91 5.09 -5.35 0.55
C ARG A 91 4.67 -3.91 0.84
N LEU A 92 3.38 -3.66 1.04
CA LEU A 92 2.86 -2.32 1.32
C LEU A 92 3.17 -1.82 2.73
N LEU A 93 3.12 -2.67 3.75
CA LEU A 93 3.23 -2.28 5.16
C LEU A 93 4.55 -2.74 5.78
N ARG A 94 5.09 -1.96 6.72
CA ARG A 94 6.19 -2.38 7.61
C ARG A 94 5.77 -2.47 9.07
N SER A 95 4.60 -1.91 9.39
CA SER A 95 4.07 -1.81 10.75
C SER A 95 2.58 -1.53 10.72
N THR A 96 1.89 -1.74 11.84
CA THR A 96 0.49 -1.30 11.97
C THR A 96 0.33 0.22 11.89
N LYS A 97 1.37 0.99 12.21
CA LYS A 97 1.30 2.45 12.05
C LYS A 97 1.11 2.83 10.59
N ASP A 98 1.69 2.06 9.67
CA ASP A 98 1.50 2.27 8.23
C ASP A 98 0.05 2.03 7.84
N LEU A 99 -0.57 0.94 8.33
CA LEU A 99 -1.98 0.67 8.07
C LEU A 99 -2.88 1.80 8.58
N ASN A 100 -2.71 2.19 9.84
CA ASN A 100 -3.50 3.26 10.43
C ASN A 100 -3.36 4.56 9.63
N THR A 101 -2.14 4.86 9.16
CA THR A 101 -1.91 6.05 8.32
C THR A 101 -2.70 6.00 7.02
N LEU A 102 -2.81 4.83 6.37
CA LEU A 102 -3.60 4.67 5.14
C LEU A 102 -5.11 4.79 5.43
N ILE A 103 -5.57 4.24 6.55
CA ILE A 103 -6.97 4.36 7.01
C ILE A 103 -7.31 5.83 7.30
N ASP A 104 -6.48 6.54 8.06
CA ASP A 104 -6.69 7.95 8.43
C ASP A 104 -6.72 8.87 7.20
N LEU A 105 -6.01 8.51 6.13
CA LEU A 105 -6.04 9.24 4.84
C LEU A 105 -7.26 8.91 3.97
N GLY A 106 -8.07 7.92 4.35
CA GLY A 106 -9.18 7.43 3.53
C GLY A 106 -8.71 6.99 2.13
N LEU A 107 -7.52 6.39 2.06
CA LEU A 107 -6.97 5.85 0.82
C LEU A 107 -7.57 4.48 0.55
N ARG A 108 -8.05 4.27 -0.67
CA ARG A 108 -8.43 2.93 -1.13
C ARG A 108 -7.15 2.12 -1.36
N VAL A 109 -6.97 1.06 -0.59
CA VAL A 109 -5.84 0.14 -0.78
C VAL A 109 -6.36 -1.11 -1.45
N VAL A 110 -5.67 -1.61 -2.46
CA VAL A 110 -5.99 -2.85 -3.16
C VAL A 110 -4.72 -3.69 -3.29
N THR A 111 -4.81 -4.99 -3.00
CA THR A 111 -3.75 -5.94 -3.33
C THR A 111 -4.07 -6.67 -4.63
N VAL A 112 -3.05 -7.20 -5.33
CA VAL A 112 -3.25 -7.91 -6.61
C VAL A 112 -4.29 -9.04 -6.50
N ASP A 113 -4.31 -9.74 -5.37
CA ASP A 113 -5.23 -10.85 -5.12
C ASP A 113 -6.57 -10.40 -4.46
N GLY A 114 -6.81 -9.08 -4.34
CA GLY A 114 -8.10 -8.50 -3.94
C GLY A 114 -8.46 -8.63 -2.46
N GLU A 115 -7.48 -8.89 -1.58
CA GLU A 115 -7.74 -9.28 -0.18
C GLU A 115 -8.32 -8.16 0.70
N ILE A 116 -8.04 -6.89 0.38
CA ILE A 116 -8.43 -5.74 1.22
C ILE A 116 -8.84 -4.58 0.33
N ASP A 117 -10.01 -4.00 0.62
CA ASP A 117 -10.50 -2.73 0.08
C ASP A 117 -10.92 -1.82 1.25
N LEU A 118 -10.03 -0.91 1.66
CA LEU A 118 -10.27 0.00 2.80
C LEU A 118 -11.39 1.02 2.58
N SER A 119 -11.99 1.09 1.38
CA SER A 119 -13.17 1.94 1.17
C SER A 119 -14.48 1.29 1.63
N THR A 120 -14.44 0.05 2.12
CA THR A 120 -15.61 -0.73 2.57
C THR A 120 -15.50 -1.07 4.05
N ALA A 121 -16.64 -1.18 4.74
CA ALA A 121 -16.66 -1.56 6.16
C ALA A 121 -16.03 -2.95 6.41
N ASP A 122 -16.28 -3.91 5.51
CA ASP A 122 -15.68 -5.24 5.58
C ASP A 122 -14.16 -5.20 5.39
N GLY A 123 -13.67 -4.40 4.45
CA GLY A 123 -12.25 -4.23 4.21
C GLY A 123 -11.53 -3.52 5.37
N GLU A 124 -12.16 -2.48 5.96
CA GLU A 124 -11.64 -1.81 7.15
C GLU A 124 -11.56 -2.77 8.35
N PHE A 125 -12.62 -3.55 8.59
CA PHE A 125 -12.65 -4.57 9.65
C PHE A 125 -11.56 -5.62 9.47
N ARG A 126 -11.44 -6.20 8.26
CA ARG A 126 -10.41 -7.21 7.93
C ARG A 126 -9.00 -6.66 8.11
N ALA A 127 -8.74 -5.44 7.64
CA ALA A 127 -7.44 -4.81 7.78
C ALA A 127 -7.08 -4.59 9.26
N THR A 128 -8.03 -4.10 10.06
CA THR A 128 -7.85 -3.90 11.50
C THR A 128 -7.52 -5.20 12.23
N MET A 129 -8.24 -6.29 11.91
CA MET A 129 -7.98 -7.62 12.45
C MET A 129 -6.59 -8.15 12.11
N LEU A 130 -6.17 -8.05 10.84
CA LEU A 130 -4.84 -8.47 10.40
C LEU A 130 -3.73 -7.67 11.08
N ALA A 131 -3.92 -6.36 11.24
CA ALA A 131 -3.01 -5.51 11.99
C ALA A 131 -2.87 -5.90 13.47
N ALA A 132 -3.99 -6.25 14.11
CA ALA A 132 -3.98 -6.73 15.50
C ALA A 132 -3.22 -8.05 15.64
N LEU A 133 -3.44 -9.00 14.73
CA LEU A 133 -2.73 -10.29 14.70
C LEU A 133 -1.23 -10.11 14.50
N ALA A 134 -0.82 -9.27 13.53
CA ALA A 134 0.61 -8.99 13.29
C ALA A 134 1.30 -8.37 14.52
N ARG A 135 0.62 -7.47 15.26
CA ARG A 135 1.14 -6.93 16.53
C ARG A 135 1.31 -8.02 17.58
N PHE A 136 0.32 -8.91 17.71
CA PHE A 136 0.37 -10.02 18.64
C PHE A 136 1.56 -10.94 18.35
N GLU A 137 1.76 -11.34 17.10
CA GLU A 137 2.88 -12.19 16.67
C GLU A 137 4.24 -11.53 16.92
N ALA A 138 4.38 -10.26 16.59
CA ALA A 138 5.61 -9.51 16.83
C ALA A 138 5.96 -9.44 18.33
N ARG A 139 4.97 -9.19 19.19
CA ARG A 139 5.14 -9.17 20.64
C ARG A 139 5.50 -10.54 21.20
N ARG A 140 4.78 -11.59 20.78
CA ARG A 140 5.07 -12.99 21.16
C ARG A 140 6.47 -13.43 20.77
N LYS A 141 6.99 -12.97 19.63
CA LYS A 141 8.35 -13.25 19.19
C LYS A 141 9.40 -12.51 20.04
N ALA A 142 9.11 -11.30 20.50
CA ALA A 142 10.00 -10.53 21.36
C ALA A 142 10.04 -11.04 22.81
N GLU A 143 9.02 -11.79 23.24
CA GLU A 143 8.94 -12.44 24.57
C GLU A 143 9.69 -13.79 24.64
N ARG A 144 10.20 -14.30 23.52
CA ARG A 144 11.00 -15.55 23.43
C ARG A 144 12.48 -15.22 23.31
#